data_AF-A0A496Y697-F1
#
_entry.id   AF-A0A496Y697-F1
#
_cell.length_a   1.000
_cell.length_b   1.000
_cell.length_c   1.000
_cell.angle_alpha   90.00
_cell.angle_beta   90.00
_cell.angle_gamma   90.00
#
_symmetry.space_group_name_H-M   'P 1'
#
loop_
_entity.id
_entity.type
_entity.pdbx_description
1 polymer ?
#
loop_
_entity_poly.entity_id
_entity_poly.type
_entity_poly.pdbx_seq_one_letter_code
_entity_poly.pdbx_strand_id
1 'polypeptide(L)'
;MTMEEVNALKIRNNLGEILDRLTKNGEPIFISKGRKIRAVLVTPEQFEKRFLDWQAEEKKKQLLTSIKRLRGKKRESGASIEVLRQLRGYEK
;
A
#
# COMPACT_ATOMS: atom_id res chain seq x y z
N MET A 1 13.65 -18.06 -8.42
CA MET A 1 12.45 -17.48 -9.06
C MET A 1 12.91 -16.63 -10.22
N THR A 2 12.76 -17.13 -11.44
CA THR A 2 13.14 -16.43 -12.66
C THR A 2 11.98 -15.54 -13.08
N MET A 3 12.17 -14.21 -13.11
CA MET A 3 11.14 -13.27 -13.56
C MET A 3 10.83 -13.55 -15.04
N GLU A 4 9.59 -13.93 -15.34
CA GLU A 4 9.15 -14.18 -16.72
C GLU A 4 8.89 -12.85 -17.43
N GLU A 5 9.60 -12.60 -18.54
CA GLU A 5 9.45 -11.41 -19.38
C GLU A 5 8.98 -11.79 -20.78
N VAL A 6 7.90 -11.14 -21.24
CA VAL A 6 7.32 -11.37 -22.56
C VAL A 6 7.25 -10.06 -23.34
N ASN A 7 7.68 -10.10 -24.59
CA ASN A 7 7.60 -8.97 -25.50
C ASN A 7 6.14 -8.70 -25.90
N ALA A 8 5.75 -7.42 -25.98
CA ALA A 8 4.42 -7.00 -26.42
C ALA A 8 3.97 -7.59 -27.78
N LEU A 9 4.90 -7.85 -28.71
CA LEU A 9 4.57 -8.48 -29.99
C LEU A 9 4.15 -9.95 -29.81
N LYS A 10 4.78 -10.69 -28.89
CA LYS A 10 4.37 -12.06 -28.55
C LYS A 10 2.98 -12.07 -27.92
N ILE A 11 2.66 -11.09 -27.09
CA ILE A 11 1.32 -10.96 -26.49
C ILE A 11 0.24 -10.79 -27.56
N ARG A 12 0.49 -9.92 -28.55
CA ARG A 12 -0.48 -9.68 -29.62
C ARG A 12 -0.88 -10.96 -30.36
N ASN A 13 0.08 -11.85 -30.58
CA ASN A 13 -0.13 -13.05 -31.39
C ASN A 13 -0.62 -14.24 -30.54
N ASN A 14 -0.22 -14.32 -29.27
CA ASN A 14 -0.38 -15.52 -28.44
C ASN A 14 -1.05 -15.22 -27.08
N LEU A 15 -2.00 -14.27 -27.02
CA LEU A 15 -2.59 -13.85 -25.74
C LEU A 15 -3.20 -15.01 -24.96
N GLY A 16 -3.97 -15.89 -25.61
CA GLY A 16 -4.62 -17.03 -24.95
C GLY A 16 -3.62 -17.95 -24.25
N GLU A 17 -2.58 -18.38 -24.96
CA GLU A 17 -1.52 -19.24 -24.41
C GLU A 17 -0.78 -18.57 -23.23
N ILE A 18 -0.62 -17.26 -23.27
CA ILE A 18 0.02 -16.48 -22.20
C ILE A 18 -0.88 -16.39 -20.97
N LEU A 19 -2.20 -16.28 -21.14
CA LEU A 19 -3.16 -16.32 -20.04
C LEU A 19 -3.23 -17.72 -19.41
N ASP A 20 -3.17 -18.78 -20.22
CA ASP A 20 -3.11 -20.16 -19.73
C ASP A 20 -1.84 -20.38 -18.88
N ARG A 21 -0.69 -19.87 -19.35
CA ARG A 21 0.56 -19.90 -18.59
C ARG A 21 0.51 -19.10 -17.30
N LEU A 22 -0.05 -17.88 -17.34
CA LEU A 22 -0.26 -17.04 -16.16
C LEU A 22 -1.09 -17.79 -15.10
N THR A 23 -2.16 -18.45 -15.53
CA THR A 23 -3.06 -19.21 -14.65
C THR A 23 -2.38 -20.46 -14.09
N LYS A 24 -1.58 -21.16 -14.90
CA LYS A 24 -0.90 -22.39 -14.51
C LYS A 24 0.27 -22.15 -13.54
N ASN A 25 1.08 -21.14 -13.81
CA ASN A 25 2.27 -20.83 -13.02
C ASN A 25 1.91 -20.01 -11.77
N GLY A 26 0.87 -19.18 -11.85
CA GLY A 26 0.49 -18.27 -10.78
C GLY A 26 1.56 -17.22 -10.47
N GLU A 27 2.48 -16.96 -11.40
CA GLU A 27 3.54 -15.96 -11.25
C GLU A 27 3.28 -14.74 -12.17
N PRO A 28 3.58 -13.50 -11.73
CA PRO A 28 3.42 -12.31 -12.57
C PRO A 28 4.29 -12.34 -13.83
N ILE A 29 3.71 -11.96 -14.96
CA ILE A 29 4.42 -11.88 -16.25
C ILE A 29 4.72 -10.41 -16.58
N PHE A 30 5.99 -10.07 -16.75
CA PHE A 30 6.40 -8.72 -17.13
C PHE A 30 6.32 -8.52 -18.63
N ILE A 31 5.77 -7.38 -19.05
CA ILE A 31 5.59 -7.05 -20.46
C ILE A 31 6.63 -6.02 -20.86
N SER A 32 7.46 -6.34 -21.84
CA SER A 32 8.44 -5.41 -22.40
C SER A 32 8.08 -4.91 -23.80
N LYS A 33 8.39 -3.63 -24.04
CA LYS A 33 8.27 -2.98 -25.34
C LYS A 33 9.47 -2.06 -25.54
N GLY A 34 10.20 -2.27 -26.64
CA GLY A 34 11.41 -1.50 -26.93
C GLY A 34 12.50 -1.67 -25.85
N ARG A 35 12.72 -2.90 -25.38
CA ARG A 35 13.71 -3.25 -24.32
C ARG A 35 13.48 -2.59 -22.96
N LYS A 36 12.25 -2.14 -22.68
CA LYS A 36 11.85 -1.59 -21.38
C LYS A 36 10.58 -2.30 -20.91
N ILE A 37 10.52 -2.65 -19.62
CA ILE A 37 9.30 -3.13 -18.97
C ILE A 37 8.30 -1.98 -18.95
N ARG A 38 7.07 -2.24 -19.40
CA ARG A 38 5.99 -1.24 -19.52
C ARG A 38 4.73 -1.61 -18.75
N ALA A 39 4.51 -2.89 -18.51
CA ALA A 39 3.33 -3.40 -17.83
C ALA A 39 3.63 -4.75 -17.17
N VAL A 40 2.71 -5.21 -16.34
CA VAL A 40 2.73 -6.54 -15.72
C VAL A 40 1.34 -7.16 -15.84
N LEU A 41 1.29 -8.46 -16.13
CA LEU A 41 0.10 -9.29 -16.09
C LEU A 41 0.11 -10.08 -14.77
N VAL A 42 -1.01 -10.03 -14.06
CA VAL A 42 -1.24 -10.75 -12.80
C VAL A 42 -2.64 -11.35 -12.83
N THR A 43 -2.88 -12.42 -12.08
CA THR A 43 -4.25 -12.93 -11.93
C THR A 43 -5.09 -11.95 -11.08
N PRO A 44 -6.43 -11.98 -11.21
CA PRO A 44 -7.31 -11.18 -10.36
C PRO A 44 -7.06 -11.40 -8.86
N GLU A 45 -6.80 -12.62 -8.43
CA GLU A 45 -6.55 -12.96 -7.01
C GLU A 45 -5.23 -12.36 -6.52
N GLN A 46 -4.21 -12.32 -7.38
CA GLN A 46 -2.94 -11.66 -7.07
C GLN A 46 -3.08 -10.15 -7.04
N PHE A 47 -3.92 -9.59 -7.92
CA PHE A 47 -4.26 -8.18 -7.91
C PHE A 47 -5.00 -7.82 -6.62
N GLU A 48 -6.02 -8.58 -6.23
CA GLU A 48 -6.74 -8.36 -4.98
C GLU A 48 -5.79 -8.41 -3.78
N LYS A 49 -5.01 -9.48 -3.62
CA LYS A 49 -4.07 -9.60 -2.49
C LYS A 49 -3.05 -8.46 -2.46
N ARG A 50 -2.41 -8.12 -3.58
CA ARG A 50 -1.31 -7.14 -3.56
C ARG A 50 -1.78 -5.69 -3.61
N PHE A 51 -2.90 -5.42 -4.28
CA PHE A 51 -3.38 -4.06 -4.53
C PHE A 51 -4.41 -3.61 -3.47
N LEU A 52 -5.27 -4.50 -2.95
CA LEU A 52 -6.13 -4.16 -1.80
C LEU A 52 -5.32 -3.97 -0.53
N ASP A 53 -4.30 -4.80 -0.29
CA ASP A 53 -3.42 -4.63 0.88
C ASP A 53 -2.68 -3.29 0.81
N TRP A 54 -2.16 -2.91 -0.36
CA TRP A 54 -1.48 -1.62 -0.53
C TRP A 54 -2.43 -0.42 -0.35
N GLN A 55 -3.64 -0.46 -0.90
CA GLN A 55 -4.64 0.60 -0.69
C GLN A 55 -5.12 0.66 0.77
N ALA A 56 -5.28 -0.48 1.44
CA ALA A 56 -5.66 -0.55 2.84
C ALA A 56 -4.55 0.02 3.75
N GLU A 57 -3.29 -0.29 3.47
CA GLU A 57 -2.12 0.25 4.17
C GLU A 57 -2.03 1.78 4.00
N GLU A 58 -2.23 2.28 2.78
CA GLU A 58 -2.25 3.72 2.51
C GLU A 58 -3.43 4.43 3.20
N LYS A 59 -4.64 3.87 3.14
CA LYS A 59 -5.79 4.40 3.88
C LYS A 59 -5.54 4.39 5.40
N LYS A 60 -4.92 3.35 5.94
CA LYS A 60 -4.55 3.27 7.36
C LYS A 60 -3.53 4.35 7.73
N LYS A 61 -2.51 4.59 6.90
CA LYS A 61 -1.55 5.69 7.10
C LYS A 61 -2.24 7.07 7.04
N GLN A 62 -3.14 7.28 6.09
CA GLN A 62 -3.93 8.51 5.96
C GLN A 62 -4.85 8.73 7.18
N LEU A 63 -5.45 7.67 7.71
CA LEU A 63 -6.25 7.72 8.93
C LEU A 63 -5.38 8.04 10.16
N LEU A 64 -4.25 7.36 10.34
CA LEU A 64 -3.33 7.60 11.44
C LEU A 64 -2.73 9.01 11.40
N THR A 65 -2.42 9.53 10.21
CA THR A 65 -1.93 10.91 10.07
C THR A 65 -3.03 11.93 10.37
N SER A 66 -4.27 11.67 9.95
CA SER A 66 -5.43 12.48 10.34
C SER A 66 -5.64 12.49 11.85
N ILE A 67 -5.60 11.33 12.51
CA ILE A 67 -5.70 11.22 13.97
C ILE A 67 -4.54 11.96 14.66
N LYS A 68 -3.30 11.81 14.17
CA LYS A 68 -2.14 12.54 14.72
C LYS A 68 -2.26 14.05 14.57
N ARG A 69 -2.85 14.54 13.48
CA ARG A 69 -3.10 15.97 13.24
C ARG A 69 -4.24 16.50 14.14
N LEU A 70 -5.28 15.70 14.33
CA LEU A 70 -6.41 16.04 15.21
C LEU A 70 -6.07 15.91 16.69
N ARG A 71 -5.04 15.13 17.04
CA ARG A 71 -4.48 15.08 18.39
C ARG A 71 -3.84 16.44 18.68
N GLY A 72 -4.66 17.36 19.16
CA GLY A 72 -4.26 18.70 19.54
C GLY A 72 -2.99 18.69 20.37
N LYS A 73 -2.15 19.71 20.18
CA LYS A 73 -0.93 19.92 20.97
C LYS A 73 -1.34 19.81 22.44
N LYS A 74 -0.72 18.90 23.19
CA LYS A 74 -0.96 18.72 24.63
C LYS A 74 -0.91 20.12 25.25
N ARG A 75 -2.06 20.65 25.70
CA ARG A 75 -2.06 21.83 26.55
C ARG A 75 -1.40 21.39 27.84
N GLU A 76 -0.26 22.01 28.08
CA GLU A 76 0.55 21.93 29.30
C GLU A 76 1.49 20.72 29.40
N SER A 77 2.77 21.07 29.46
CA SER A 77 3.87 20.24 29.93
C SER A 77 4.09 20.43 31.45
N GLY A 78 3.02 20.70 32.19
CA GLY A 78 3.04 20.70 33.65
C GLY A 78 2.97 19.27 34.17
N ALA A 79 3.63 18.99 35.30
CA ALA A 79 3.45 17.70 35.97
C ALA A 79 1.94 17.56 36.25
N SER A 80 1.33 16.42 35.93
CA SER A 80 -0.14 16.24 36.04
C SER A 80 -0.70 16.64 37.41
N ILE A 81 0.13 16.63 38.45
CA ILE A 81 -0.19 17.04 39.81
C ILE A 81 -0.37 18.58 39.96
N GLU A 82 0.37 19.40 39.22
CA GLU A 82 0.32 20.86 39.29
C GLU A 82 -0.98 21.40 38.67
N VAL A 83 -1.36 20.84 37.52
CA VAL A 83 -2.63 21.17 36.85
C VAL A 83 -3.84 20.79 37.72
N LEU A 84 -3.77 19.63 38.37
CA LEU A 84 -4.81 19.19 39.31
C LEU A 84 -4.88 20.07 40.57
N ARG A 85 -3.73 20.59 41.04
CA ARG A 85 -3.68 21.54 42.17
C ARG A 85 -4.28 22.89 41.82
N GLN A 86 -3.99 23.42 40.63
CA GLN A 86 -4.58 24.67 40.13
C GLN A 86 -6.09 24.58 39.97
N LEU A 87 -6.60 23.50 39.37
CA LEU A 87 -8.05 23.28 39.21
C LEU A 87 -8.78 23.15 40.55
N ARG A 88 -8.10 22.67 41.59
CA ARG A 88 -8.63 22.53 42.95
C ARG A 88 -8.44 23.81 43.79
N GLY A 89 -7.95 24.90 43.21
CA GLY A 89 -7.83 26.21 43.86
C GLY A 89 -6.66 26.33 44.84
N TYR A 90 -5.67 25.43 44.76
CA TYR A 90 -4.42 25.58 45.51
C TYR A 90 -3.47 26.49 44.71
N GLU A 91 -3.75 27.79 44.68
CA GLU A 91 -2.75 28.79 44.29
C GLU A 91 -1.91 29.20 45.51
N LYS A 92 -0.61 28.92 45.43
CA LYS A 92 0.46 29.75 45.99
C LYS A 92 1.73 29.51 45.19
#